data_AF-A0A151EUE2-F1
#
_entry.id   AF-A0A151EUE2-F1
#
_cell.length_a   1.000
_cell.length_b   1.000
_cell.length_c   1.000
_cell.angle_alpha   90.00
_cell.angle_beta   90.00
_cell.angle_gamma   90.00
#
_symmetry.space_group_name_H-M   'P 1'
#
loop_
_entity.id
_entity.type
_entity.pdbx_description
1 polymer ?
#
loop_
_entity_poly.entity_id
_entity_poly.type
_entity_poly.pdbx_seq_one_letter_code
_entity_poly.pdbx_strand_id
1 'polypeptide(L)'
;MKAKIISLIFISIIILTTLTGCTFLDNNSVSSDISNKPDSDKDGVHDEIDDFPNDPAASVDSDDDGYPDRWNPEKTKKDSTSSPPLELDDFPNDPDEWKDSDGDRVGDNSDTFPENPYEWSDTDEDGYGDNSDINPYVDLSFEIILEKFMVTSRVDILKWAQVYFDIIIDGESFKKIDNNGKRWNVMLKKVKEIQHETIFYDIPDDTKKPYTIIEIVMYDYDIFGSNDIIDINKENSKTTLIIQIDNKENIMDGTGFIEGSKGKLWYDIILSEETKSSDENINRIYKWFFSNNHWKLSMSIPSDTYENYANANIDRSPQDQPFPNEAMAAYVTSNEKVIIDFATELKNLADNKKFNIITTANFILRFVQVNVQYTLDNESQGCIEYWKFPVETLVDKNGDCEDSAILYASIMDALGYDVVLLFYKLEDKNSGHLAVGIHLEGEHGVYVEDDGIKYFYCETTTSQFNIGQLPPEIKGKPKRIIHI
;
A
#
# COMPACT_ATOMS: atom_id res chain seq x y z
N MET A 1 -0.90 18.79 37.77
CA MET A 1 -0.20 20.04 37.40
C MET A 1 -0.71 20.41 36.02
N LYS A 2 -1.59 21.40 35.91
CA LYS A 2 -2.22 21.81 34.65
C LYS A 2 -1.33 22.86 33.99
N ALA A 3 -0.78 22.58 32.82
CA ALA A 3 -0.10 23.57 31.99
C ALA A 3 -1.13 24.21 31.06
N LYS A 4 -1.28 25.53 31.18
CA LYS A 4 -2.06 26.40 30.30
C LYS A 4 -1.21 26.69 29.06
N ILE A 5 -1.73 26.41 27.88
CA ILE A 5 -1.20 26.95 26.62
C ILE A 5 -1.90 28.30 26.39
N ILE A 6 -1.09 29.34 26.24
CA ILE A 6 -1.49 30.73 26.07
C ILE A 6 -1.59 31.02 24.58
N SER A 7 -2.74 31.57 24.20
CA SER A 7 -3.08 32.15 22.89
C SER A 7 -2.09 33.24 22.47
N LEU A 8 -1.54 33.13 21.25
CA LEU A 8 -0.84 34.20 20.56
C LEU A 8 -1.84 34.92 19.64
N ILE A 9 -2.10 36.18 19.94
CA ILE A 9 -2.81 37.13 19.08
C ILE A 9 -1.75 38.06 18.49
N PHE A 10 -1.60 38.09 17.16
CA PHE A 10 -0.76 39.06 16.46
C PHE A 10 -1.43 40.43 16.47
N ILE A 11 -0.73 41.44 17.01
CA ILE A 11 -1.12 42.85 17.00
C ILE A 11 -0.23 43.56 15.98
N SER A 12 -0.82 44.05 14.88
CA SER A 12 -0.15 44.90 13.90
C SER A 12 -0.03 46.34 14.44
N ILE A 13 1.20 46.85 14.47
CA ILE A 13 1.56 48.19 14.94
C ILE A 13 1.45 49.18 13.77
N ILE A 14 0.52 50.13 13.89
CA ILE A 14 0.41 51.31 13.02
C ILE A 14 1.42 52.36 13.51
N ILE A 15 2.42 52.70 12.69
CA ILE A 15 3.30 53.85 12.92
C ILE A 15 2.80 55.03 12.10
N LEU A 16 2.22 56.00 12.81
CA LEU A 16 1.85 57.33 12.32
C LEU A 16 3.00 58.29 12.64
N THR A 17 3.71 58.79 11.63
CA THR A 17 4.63 59.94 11.79
C THR A 17 4.25 61.05 10.83
N THR A 18 3.81 62.16 11.40
CA THR A 18 3.58 63.43 10.73
C THR A 18 4.90 64.19 10.60
N LEU A 19 5.22 64.67 9.40
CA LEU A 19 6.21 65.74 9.21
C LEU A 19 5.62 66.83 8.32
N THR A 20 5.27 67.93 8.97
CA THR A 20 5.04 69.25 8.37
C THR A 20 6.40 69.90 8.08
N GLY A 21 6.58 70.35 6.84
CA GLY A 21 7.71 71.21 6.48
C GLY A 21 8.03 71.19 4.99
N CYS A 22 7.24 71.90 4.17
CA CYS A 22 7.63 72.20 2.80
C CYS A 22 7.55 73.72 2.56
N THR A 23 8.72 74.36 2.45
CA THR A 23 8.88 75.74 2.01
C THR A 23 9.07 75.81 0.50
N PHE A 24 8.28 76.67 -0.12
CA PHE A 24 8.31 77.12 -1.52
C PHE A 24 9.71 77.38 -2.09
N LEU A 25 9.95 76.91 -3.32
CA LEU A 25 10.71 77.60 -4.37
C LEU A 25 10.11 77.26 -5.75
N ASP A 26 10.25 78.22 -6.67
CA ASP A 26 9.34 78.57 -7.75
C ASP A 26 9.37 77.76 -9.06
N ASN A 27 8.18 77.62 -9.63
CA ASN A 27 7.77 77.74 -11.04
C ASN A 27 8.82 77.57 -12.17
N ASN A 28 8.79 76.43 -12.87
CA ASN A 28 8.47 76.34 -14.32
C ASN A 28 8.64 74.91 -14.87
N SER A 29 7.56 74.13 -14.89
CA SER A 29 7.23 73.20 -16.00
C SER A 29 5.85 72.61 -15.74
N VAL A 30 4.85 73.08 -16.49
CA VAL A 30 3.50 72.51 -16.51
C VAL A 30 3.53 71.22 -17.33
N SER A 31 3.03 70.14 -16.72
CA SER A 31 2.30 69.00 -17.30
C SER A 31 3.00 68.09 -18.31
N SER A 32 3.20 66.83 -17.91
CA SER A 32 2.73 65.58 -18.56
C SER A 32 3.77 64.45 -18.44
N ASP A 33 3.56 63.49 -17.51
CA ASP A 33 4.01 62.09 -17.71
C ASP A 33 3.51 61.08 -16.65
N ILE A 34 2.27 61.21 -16.16
CA ILE A 34 1.58 60.11 -15.43
C ILE A 34 0.36 59.62 -16.23
N SER A 35 0.14 60.12 -17.46
CA SER A 35 -1.10 59.86 -18.20
C SER A 35 -0.93 58.98 -19.44
N ASN A 36 0.06 58.08 -19.49
CA ASN A 36 0.25 57.23 -20.67
C ASN A 36 0.90 55.87 -20.34
N LYS A 37 0.65 55.32 -19.16
CA LYS A 37 0.90 53.90 -18.95
C LYS A 37 -0.08 53.12 -19.85
N PRO A 38 0.40 52.08 -20.57
CA PRO A 38 -0.47 51.29 -21.40
C PRO A 38 -1.55 50.62 -20.53
N ASP A 39 -2.73 50.53 -21.11
CA ASP A 39 -3.96 49.93 -20.59
C ASP A 39 -4.58 49.29 -21.84
N SER A 40 -4.22 48.03 -22.04
CA SER A 40 -4.38 47.32 -23.31
C SER A 40 -5.84 46.93 -23.56
N ASP A 41 -6.62 46.66 -22.51
CA ASP A 41 -8.02 46.27 -22.60
C ASP A 41 -9.03 47.36 -22.19
N LYS A 42 -8.55 48.46 -21.60
CA LYS A 42 -9.31 49.67 -21.23
C LYS A 42 -10.28 49.44 -20.08
N ASP A 43 -9.91 48.60 -19.12
CA ASP A 43 -10.67 48.39 -17.89
C ASP A 43 -10.39 49.44 -16.80
N GLY A 44 -9.31 50.22 -16.97
CA GLY A 44 -8.87 51.27 -16.05
C GLY A 44 -7.70 50.90 -15.13
N VAL A 45 -7.15 49.69 -15.25
CA VAL A 45 -5.90 49.22 -14.63
C VAL A 45 -4.78 49.28 -15.68
N HIS A 46 -3.54 49.48 -15.24
CA HIS A 46 -2.41 49.61 -16.16
C HIS A 46 -1.71 48.26 -16.31
N ASP A 47 -1.26 47.91 -17.52
CA ASP A 47 -0.65 46.61 -17.87
C ASP A 47 0.49 46.14 -16.93
N GLU A 48 1.10 47.03 -16.14
CA GLU A 48 2.17 46.71 -15.18
C GLU A 48 1.70 46.22 -13.80
N ILE A 49 0.42 46.41 -13.49
CA ILE A 49 -0.23 46.03 -12.22
C ILE A 49 -1.59 45.35 -12.48
N ASP A 50 -1.83 44.98 -13.73
CA ASP A 50 -3.01 44.27 -14.18
C ASP A 50 -2.60 42.83 -14.46
N ASP A 51 -3.14 41.90 -13.68
CA ASP A 51 -2.81 40.49 -13.81
C ASP A 51 -3.48 39.87 -15.06
N PHE A 52 -4.49 40.54 -15.62
CA PHE A 52 -5.18 40.16 -16.86
C PHE A 52 -5.15 41.28 -17.91
N PRO A 53 -3.97 41.72 -18.37
CA PRO A 53 -3.79 42.98 -19.12
C PRO A 53 -4.46 43.04 -20.51
N ASN A 54 -5.12 41.96 -20.94
CA ASN A 54 -5.81 41.89 -22.23
C ASN A 54 -7.28 41.45 -22.08
N ASP A 55 -7.79 41.32 -20.86
CA ASP A 55 -9.16 40.90 -20.59
C ASP A 55 -9.89 41.88 -19.66
N PRO A 56 -10.76 42.74 -20.22
CA PRO A 56 -11.32 43.85 -19.46
C PRO A 56 -12.35 43.43 -18.40
N ALA A 57 -12.57 42.13 -18.22
CA ALA A 57 -13.47 41.59 -17.23
C ALA A 57 -12.84 41.50 -15.83
N ALA A 58 -11.53 41.37 -15.70
CA ALA A 58 -10.84 41.20 -14.41
C ALA A 58 -9.44 41.84 -14.43
N SER A 59 -8.84 42.04 -13.26
CA SER A 59 -7.53 42.71 -13.13
C SER A 59 -6.70 42.27 -11.91
N VAL A 60 -7.18 41.32 -11.11
CA VAL A 60 -6.54 40.90 -9.86
C VAL A 60 -6.50 39.38 -9.79
N ASP A 61 -5.30 38.87 -9.56
CA ASP A 61 -4.93 37.47 -9.33
C ASP A 61 -3.99 37.47 -8.11
N SER A 62 -4.48 37.05 -6.94
CA SER A 62 -3.74 37.24 -5.68
C SER A 62 -2.63 36.20 -5.45
N ASP A 63 -2.70 35.04 -6.08
CA ASP A 63 -1.73 33.95 -5.94
C ASP A 63 -1.04 33.53 -7.25
N ASP A 64 -1.29 34.26 -8.34
CA ASP A 64 -0.67 34.11 -9.66
C ASP A 64 -1.02 32.75 -10.32
N ASP A 65 -2.22 32.21 -10.07
CA ASP A 65 -2.68 30.93 -10.61
C ASP A 65 -3.33 31.05 -12.02
N GLY A 66 -3.59 32.28 -12.45
CA GLY A 66 -4.21 32.62 -13.74
C GLY A 66 -5.73 32.69 -13.71
N TYR A 67 -6.37 32.66 -12.55
CA TYR A 67 -7.81 32.81 -12.33
C TYR A 67 -8.09 34.09 -11.53
N PRO A 68 -9.04 34.93 -11.98
CA PRO A 68 -9.30 36.18 -11.28
C PRO A 68 -10.04 36.01 -9.94
N ASP A 69 -9.55 36.66 -8.88
CA ASP A 69 -10.22 36.76 -7.57
C ASP A 69 -11.68 37.27 -7.68
N ARG A 70 -11.94 38.17 -8.65
CA ARG A 70 -13.22 38.84 -8.83
C ARG A 70 -13.35 39.50 -10.20
N TRP A 71 -14.59 39.70 -10.63
CA TRP A 71 -14.91 40.56 -11.77
C TRP A 71 -14.70 42.04 -11.42
N ASN A 72 -14.23 42.80 -12.40
CA ASN A 72 -14.21 44.25 -12.37
C ASN A 72 -15.64 44.83 -12.23
N PRO A 73 -15.80 46.07 -11.74
CA PRO A 73 -17.11 46.69 -11.59
C PRO A 73 -17.95 46.65 -12.88
N GLU A 74 -19.21 46.23 -12.76
CA GLU A 74 -20.16 46.06 -13.88
C GLU A 74 -19.81 44.97 -14.90
N LYS A 75 -18.77 44.16 -14.66
CA LYS A 75 -18.37 43.04 -15.51
C LYS A 75 -18.88 41.71 -14.96
N THR A 76 -18.94 40.74 -15.86
CA THR A 76 -19.29 39.35 -15.60
C THR A 76 -18.47 38.44 -16.51
N LYS A 77 -18.54 37.11 -16.31
CA LYS A 77 -17.95 36.11 -17.22
C LYS A 77 -18.25 36.33 -18.71
N LYS A 78 -19.40 36.94 -19.04
CA LYS A 78 -19.78 37.22 -20.44
C LYS A 78 -18.98 38.34 -21.09
N ASP A 79 -18.37 39.19 -20.28
CA ASP A 79 -17.57 40.32 -20.72
C ASP A 79 -16.10 39.92 -20.92
N SER A 80 -15.72 38.70 -20.50
CA SER A 80 -14.37 38.17 -20.70
C SER A 80 -14.06 37.98 -22.18
N THR A 81 -12.89 38.46 -22.60
CA THR A 81 -12.40 38.35 -23.98
C THR A 81 -11.42 37.19 -24.18
N SER A 82 -11.04 36.51 -23.10
CA SER A 82 -10.21 35.31 -23.13
C SER A 82 -10.90 34.12 -23.82
N SER A 83 -10.10 33.17 -24.30
CA SER A 83 -10.58 31.92 -24.90
C SER A 83 -9.84 30.72 -24.29
N PRO A 84 -10.48 29.93 -23.39
CA PRO A 84 -11.85 30.08 -22.89
C PRO A 84 -12.07 31.38 -22.08
N PRO A 85 -13.33 31.84 -21.89
CA PRO A 85 -13.62 32.94 -20.99
C PRO A 85 -13.11 32.64 -19.58
N LEU A 86 -12.59 33.66 -18.89
CA LEU A 86 -12.10 33.54 -17.52
C LEU A 86 -13.18 32.95 -16.59
N GLU A 87 -12.74 32.28 -15.54
CA GLU A 87 -13.58 31.77 -14.45
C GLU A 87 -13.10 32.43 -13.16
N LEU A 88 -14.01 32.75 -12.23
CA LEU A 88 -13.54 33.31 -10.96
C LEU A 88 -12.87 32.21 -10.15
N ASP A 89 -11.84 32.62 -9.43
CA ASP A 89 -11.16 31.78 -8.46
C ASP A 89 -11.98 31.68 -7.16
N ASP A 90 -12.28 30.43 -6.76
CA ASP A 90 -12.95 30.11 -5.49
C ASP A 90 -11.97 30.13 -4.29
N PHE A 91 -10.65 30.06 -4.52
CA PHE A 91 -9.57 30.08 -3.52
C PHE A 91 -8.45 31.12 -3.79
N PRO A 92 -8.72 32.44 -3.67
CA PRO A 92 -7.79 33.54 -4.02
C PRO A 92 -6.46 33.69 -3.26
N ASN A 93 -6.03 32.68 -2.51
CA ASN A 93 -4.75 32.70 -1.80
C ASN A 93 -4.07 31.32 -1.84
N ASP A 94 -4.54 30.41 -2.68
CA ASP A 94 -4.03 29.06 -2.86
C ASP A 94 -3.75 28.80 -4.34
N PRO A 95 -2.50 28.98 -4.81
CA PRO A 95 -2.19 28.86 -6.22
C PRO A 95 -2.35 27.44 -6.80
N ASP A 96 -2.59 26.45 -5.94
CA ASP A 96 -2.83 25.07 -6.33
C ASP A 96 -4.35 24.73 -6.39
N GLU A 97 -5.26 25.67 -6.09
CA GLU A 97 -6.71 25.48 -6.10
C GLU A 97 -7.45 26.69 -6.69
N TRP A 98 -8.34 26.48 -7.67
CA TRP A 98 -9.07 27.61 -8.27
C TRP A 98 -10.58 27.40 -8.39
N LYS A 99 -11.08 26.20 -8.09
CA LYS A 99 -12.46 25.80 -8.39
C LYS A 99 -13.02 24.89 -7.30
N ASP A 100 -14.25 25.18 -6.88
CA ASP A 100 -15.04 24.38 -5.92
C ASP A 100 -16.34 23.95 -6.60
N SER A 101 -16.34 22.79 -7.25
CA SER A 101 -17.43 22.36 -8.13
C SER A 101 -18.74 22.07 -7.40
N ASP A 102 -18.67 21.62 -6.16
CA ASP A 102 -19.84 21.21 -5.38
C ASP A 102 -20.18 22.15 -4.20
N GLY A 103 -19.28 23.07 -3.87
CA GLY A 103 -19.48 24.13 -2.89
C GLY A 103 -19.17 23.74 -1.46
N ASP A 104 -18.37 22.70 -1.22
CA ASP A 104 -18.01 22.21 0.11
C ASP A 104 -16.79 22.93 0.73
N ARG A 105 -16.12 23.78 -0.06
CA ARG A 105 -14.92 24.58 0.26
C ARG A 105 -13.61 23.80 0.31
N VAL A 106 -13.57 22.62 -0.27
CA VAL A 106 -12.36 21.93 -0.66
C VAL A 106 -12.19 22.15 -2.17
N GLY A 107 -10.99 22.50 -2.61
CA GLY A 107 -10.77 22.76 -4.03
C GLY A 107 -10.72 21.46 -4.83
N ASP A 108 -11.19 21.50 -6.07
CA ASP A 108 -11.32 20.35 -6.98
C ASP A 108 -10.00 19.53 -7.11
N ASN A 109 -8.81 20.13 -6.88
CA ASN A 109 -7.54 19.40 -7.02
C ASN A 109 -7.19 18.57 -5.78
N SER A 110 -7.60 19.02 -4.59
CA SER A 110 -7.43 18.32 -3.32
C SER A 110 -8.63 17.45 -2.95
N ASP A 111 -9.80 17.75 -3.52
CA ASP A 111 -11.04 17.01 -3.29
C ASP A 111 -11.02 15.68 -4.05
N THR A 112 -11.14 14.57 -3.33
CA THR A 112 -11.22 13.24 -3.95
C THR A 112 -12.56 12.99 -4.66
N PHE A 113 -13.63 13.69 -4.26
CA PHE A 113 -14.96 13.64 -4.87
C PHE A 113 -15.52 15.04 -5.22
N PRO A 114 -14.93 15.76 -6.20
CA PRO A 114 -15.25 17.17 -6.50
C PRO A 114 -16.72 17.50 -6.86
N GLU A 115 -17.56 16.49 -7.06
CA GLU A 115 -18.97 16.68 -7.46
C GLU A 115 -19.95 16.28 -6.33
N ASN A 116 -19.44 15.96 -5.14
CA ASN A 116 -20.22 15.50 -4.00
C ASN A 116 -19.92 16.31 -2.74
N PRO A 117 -20.77 17.29 -2.38
CA PRO A 117 -20.47 18.25 -1.31
C PRO A 117 -20.57 17.69 0.11
N TYR A 118 -20.59 16.37 0.22
CA TYR A 118 -20.63 15.60 1.46
C TYR A 118 -19.43 14.68 1.61
N GLU A 119 -18.53 14.59 0.63
CA GLU A 119 -17.34 13.74 0.64
C GLU A 119 -16.18 14.48 0.00
N TRP A 120 -15.08 14.69 0.72
CA TRP A 120 -13.89 15.38 0.20
C TRP A 120 -12.60 14.56 0.30
N SER A 121 -12.67 13.40 0.95
CA SER A 121 -11.52 12.59 1.37
C SER A 121 -11.88 11.12 1.30
N ASP A 122 -10.90 10.31 0.92
CA ASP A 122 -10.92 8.84 0.83
C ASP A 122 -9.61 8.35 1.44
N THR A 123 -9.63 8.09 2.75
CA THR A 123 -8.39 7.92 3.53
C THR A 123 -7.72 6.56 3.30
N ASP A 124 -8.47 5.53 2.97
CA ASP A 124 -7.94 4.20 2.64
C ASP A 124 -7.91 3.88 1.14
N GLU A 125 -8.34 4.83 0.30
CA GLU A 125 -8.30 4.77 -1.16
C GLU A 125 -9.15 3.63 -1.72
N ASP A 126 -10.23 3.25 -1.03
CA ASP A 126 -11.18 2.22 -1.46
C ASP A 126 -12.21 2.74 -2.49
N GLY A 127 -12.25 4.07 -2.70
CA GLY A 127 -13.17 4.75 -3.61
C GLY A 127 -14.45 5.24 -2.95
N TYR A 128 -14.57 5.15 -1.63
CA TYR A 128 -15.75 5.52 -0.85
C TYR A 128 -15.40 6.61 0.18
N GLY A 129 -16.16 7.71 0.16
CA GLY A 129 -15.81 8.88 0.97
C GLY A 129 -15.88 8.66 2.48
N ASP A 130 -14.92 9.25 3.19
CA ASP A 130 -14.67 9.11 4.62
C ASP A 130 -15.92 9.38 5.49
N ASN A 131 -16.84 10.25 5.05
CA ASN A 131 -18.04 10.57 5.84
C ASN A 131 -19.13 9.50 5.73
N SER A 132 -19.16 8.79 4.60
CA SER A 132 -20.12 7.72 4.35
C SER A 132 -19.58 6.36 4.74
N ASP A 133 -18.27 6.17 4.75
CA ASP A 133 -17.64 4.91 5.12
C ASP A 133 -17.84 4.59 6.62
N ILE A 134 -18.14 3.32 6.91
CA ILE A 134 -18.20 2.81 8.28
C ILE A 134 -16.83 2.75 8.95
N ASN A 135 -15.74 2.59 8.18
CA ASN A 135 -14.38 2.59 8.67
C ASN A 135 -13.39 3.23 7.66
N PRO A 136 -13.21 4.55 7.70
CA PRO A 136 -12.44 5.33 6.71
C PRO A 136 -10.93 5.05 6.70
N TYR A 137 -10.46 4.06 7.43
CA TYR A 137 -9.04 3.75 7.55
C TYR A 137 -8.71 2.35 7.06
N VAL A 138 -9.69 1.57 6.59
CA VAL A 138 -9.52 0.18 6.19
C VAL A 138 -10.49 -0.16 5.06
N ASP A 139 -9.95 -0.44 3.88
CA ASP A 139 -10.64 -1.21 2.83
C ASP A 139 -11.06 -2.57 3.42
N LEU A 140 -12.33 -2.69 3.81
CA LEU A 140 -12.80 -3.75 4.69
C LEU A 140 -12.83 -5.08 3.94
N SER A 141 -11.92 -5.97 4.29
CA SER A 141 -11.88 -7.31 3.72
C SER A 141 -11.31 -8.32 4.71
N PHE A 142 -11.52 -9.60 4.41
CA PHE A 142 -10.91 -10.65 5.19
C PHE A 142 -10.56 -11.88 4.37
N GLU A 143 -9.58 -12.61 4.89
CA GLU A 143 -9.08 -13.85 4.35
C GLU A 143 -9.41 -15.00 5.29
N ILE A 144 -10.04 -16.06 4.78
CA ILE A 144 -10.29 -17.31 5.53
C ILE A 144 -9.27 -18.37 5.11
N ILE A 145 -8.62 -18.96 6.11
CA ILE A 145 -7.69 -20.07 5.95
C ILE A 145 -8.20 -21.25 6.78
N LEU A 146 -8.58 -22.34 6.12
CA LEU A 146 -8.80 -23.63 6.76
C LEU A 146 -7.50 -24.44 6.71
N GLU A 147 -6.87 -24.68 7.86
CA GLU A 147 -5.57 -25.35 7.89
C GLU A 147 -5.71 -26.87 7.79
N LYS A 148 -6.53 -27.44 8.68
CA LYS A 148 -6.68 -28.88 8.86
C LYS A 148 -7.92 -29.20 9.66
N PHE A 149 -8.36 -30.45 9.58
CA PHE A 149 -9.52 -30.92 10.34
C PHE A 149 -9.34 -32.35 10.85
N MET A 150 -10.24 -32.74 11.75
CA MET A 150 -10.35 -34.12 12.23
C MET A 150 -11.83 -34.45 12.49
N VAL A 151 -12.24 -35.66 12.11
CA VAL A 151 -13.53 -36.25 12.55
C VAL A 151 -13.26 -37.11 13.77
N THR A 152 -13.81 -36.76 14.93
CA THR A 152 -13.44 -37.32 16.24
C THR A 152 -14.30 -38.52 16.62
N SER A 153 -15.56 -38.54 16.20
CA SER A 153 -16.53 -39.59 16.48
C SER A 153 -17.29 -40.01 15.21
N ARG A 154 -18.03 -41.13 15.28
CA ARG A 154 -18.78 -41.61 14.12
C ARG A 154 -19.91 -40.64 13.80
N VAL A 155 -19.93 -40.19 12.56
CA VAL A 155 -21.07 -39.51 11.96
C VAL A 155 -21.95 -40.60 11.34
N ASP A 156 -21.30 -41.47 10.55
CA ASP A 156 -21.89 -42.62 9.87
C ASP A 156 -21.62 -44.01 10.50
N ILE A 157 -22.21 -45.06 9.90
CA ILE A 157 -21.90 -46.47 10.22
C ILE A 157 -20.42 -46.78 9.97
N LEU A 158 -19.82 -46.13 8.98
CA LEU A 158 -18.47 -46.37 8.50
C LEU A 158 -17.40 -45.77 9.44
N LYS A 159 -16.16 -46.25 9.33
CA LYS A 159 -15.01 -45.76 10.12
C LYS A 159 -14.24 -44.63 9.42
N TRP A 160 -14.82 -44.11 8.34
CA TRP A 160 -14.29 -43.02 7.54
C TRP A 160 -15.44 -42.07 7.17
N ALA A 161 -15.11 -40.83 6.87
CA ALA A 161 -16.03 -39.76 6.51
C ALA A 161 -15.59 -39.12 5.17
N GLN A 162 -16.54 -38.56 4.43
CA GLN A 162 -16.34 -37.79 3.19
C GLN A 162 -16.60 -36.31 3.45
N VAL A 163 -15.55 -35.59 3.82
CA VAL A 163 -15.70 -34.23 4.33
C VAL A 163 -15.64 -33.19 3.21
N TYR A 164 -16.50 -32.18 3.35
CA TYR A 164 -16.41 -30.88 2.68
C TYR A 164 -16.89 -29.78 3.64
N PHE A 165 -16.63 -28.51 3.31
CA PHE A 165 -17.08 -27.36 4.09
C PHE A 165 -17.93 -26.43 3.24
N ASP A 166 -18.90 -25.76 3.86
CA ASP A 166 -19.56 -24.59 3.29
C ASP A 166 -19.24 -23.37 4.15
N ILE A 167 -18.87 -22.28 3.49
CA ILE A 167 -18.68 -20.96 4.09
C ILE A 167 -19.91 -20.13 3.74
N ILE A 168 -20.50 -19.55 4.77
CA ILE A 168 -21.70 -18.73 4.71
C ILE A 168 -21.31 -17.37 5.29
N ILE A 169 -21.66 -16.29 4.59
CA ILE A 169 -21.39 -14.91 5.01
C ILE A 169 -22.73 -14.19 5.09
N ASP A 170 -23.03 -13.62 6.25
CA ASP A 170 -24.31 -12.95 6.54
C ASP A 170 -25.57 -13.78 6.21
N GLY A 171 -25.46 -15.10 6.36
CA GLY A 171 -26.53 -16.05 6.07
C GLY A 171 -26.64 -16.48 4.60
N GLU A 172 -25.79 -15.95 3.72
CA GLU A 172 -25.75 -16.32 2.30
C GLU A 172 -24.60 -17.30 2.02
N SER A 173 -24.86 -18.31 1.20
CA SER A 173 -23.83 -19.29 0.83
C SER A 173 -22.78 -18.62 -0.04
N PHE A 174 -21.53 -18.56 0.44
CA PHE A 174 -20.44 -17.89 -0.24
C PHE A 174 -19.58 -18.88 -1.03
N LYS A 175 -18.98 -19.87 -0.36
CA LYS A 175 -18.03 -20.79 -1.00
C LYS A 175 -18.06 -22.17 -0.40
N LYS A 176 -18.07 -23.18 -1.27
CA LYS A 176 -17.88 -24.58 -0.90
C LYS A 176 -16.40 -24.96 -1.03
N ILE A 177 -15.86 -25.59 0.01
CA ILE A 177 -14.46 -26.00 0.09
C ILE A 177 -14.37 -27.53 0.12
N ASP A 178 -13.71 -28.08 -0.89
CA ASP A 178 -13.49 -29.50 -1.06
C ASP A 178 -12.09 -29.79 -1.65
N ASN A 179 -11.78 -31.06 -1.86
CA ASN A 179 -10.52 -31.55 -2.42
C ASN A 179 -10.52 -31.51 -3.96
N ASN A 180 -10.59 -30.32 -4.54
CA ASN A 180 -10.57 -30.08 -6.00
C ASN A 180 -11.72 -30.80 -6.74
N GLY A 181 -12.96 -30.53 -6.34
CA GLY A 181 -14.19 -31.14 -6.86
C GLY A 181 -14.48 -32.53 -6.29
N LYS A 182 -13.71 -32.98 -5.29
CA LYS A 182 -13.88 -34.26 -4.59
C LYS A 182 -13.93 -34.02 -3.09
N ARG A 183 -14.52 -34.96 -2.34
CA ARG A 183 -14.55 -34.87 -0.87
C ARG A 183 -13.27 -35.44 -0.29
N TRP A 184 -12.86 -34.96 0.88
CA TRP A 184 -11.75 -35.57 1.61
C TRP A 184 -12.22 -36.85 2.29
N ASN A 185 -11.62 -37.99 1.91
CA ASN A 185 -11.81 -39.23 2.64
C ASN A 185 -10.86 -39.25 3.85
N VAL A 186 -11.42 -39.28 5.07
CA VAL A 186 -10.64 -39.27 6.31
C VAL A 186 -11.05 -40.42 7.21
N MET A 187 -10.08 -41.07 7.86
CA MET A 187 -10.35 -42.02 8.94
C MET A 187 -10.60 -41.28 10.24
N LEU A 188 -11.49 -41.80 11.09
CA LEU A 188 -11.75 -41.21 12.40
C LEU A 188 -10.46 -41.02 13.22
N LYS A 189 -10.38 -39.90 13.95
CA LYS A 189 -9.26 -39.49 14.82
C LYS A 189 -7.93 -39.29 14.08
N LYS A 190 -7.97 -39.10 12.77
CA LYS A 190 -6.81 -38.69 11.98
C LYS A 190 -6.96 -37.24 11.56
N VAL A 191 -5.89 -36.48 11.76
CA VAL A 191 -5.78 -35.11 11.23
C VAL A 191 -5.64 -35.21 9.71
N LYS A 192 -6.38 -34.36 9.01
CA LYS A 192 -6.30 -34.18 7.57
C LYS A 192 -5.98 -32.71 7.30
N GLU A 193 -4.78 -32.48 6.75
CA GLU A 193 -4.38 -31.16 6.23
C GLU A 193 -5.27 -30.79 5.03
N ILE A 194 -5.68 -29.53 4.99
CA ILE A 194 -6.42 -28.92 3.90
C ILE A 194 -5.40 -28.19 3.04
N GLN A 195 -5.44 -28.46 1.74
CA GLN A 195 -4.63 -27.75 0.76
C GLN A 195 -5.60 -26.99 -0.13
N HIS A 196 -5.73 -25.70 0.13
CA HIS A 196 -6.61 -24.80 -0.60
C HIS A 196 -5.96 -23.42 -0.69
N GLU A 197 -6.36 -22.65 -1.69
CA GLU A 197 -6.00 -21.24 -1.78
C GLU A 197 -6.73 -20.44 -0.70
N THR A 198 -6.12 -19.35 -0.25
CA THR A 198 -6.77 -18.45 0.68
C THR A 198 -8.09 -17.94 0.11
N ILE A 199 -9.09 -17.82 0.97
CA ILE A 199 -10.44 -17.41 0.57
C ILE A 199 -10.60 -15.95 0.94
N PHE A 200 -10.52 -15.08 -0.06
CA PHE A 200 -10.75 -13.65 0.10
C PHE A 200 -12.25 -13.34 0.07
N TYR A 201 -12.68 -12.42 0.93
CA TYR A 201 -13.99 -11.79 0.88
C TYR A 201 -13.84 -10.30 1.11
N ASP A 202 -14.45 -9.56 0.19
CA ASP A 202 -14.57 -8.11 0.16
C ASP A 202 -15.85 -7.71 0.88
N ILE A 203 -15.75 -6.94 1.97
CA ILE A 203 -16.94 -6.41 2.66
C ILE A 203 -17.30 -5.12 1.92
N PRO A 204 -18.53 -4.97 1.39
CA PRO A 204 -18.88 -3.79 0.63
C PRO A 204 -18.67 -2.48 1.40
N ASP A 205 -17.98 -1.52 0.79
CA ASP A 205 -17.61 -0.21 1.37
C ASP A 205 -18.86 0.61 1.76
N ASP A 206 -19.95 0.43 1.00
CA ASP A 206 -21.23 1.06 1.30
C ASP A 206 -21.98 0.42 2.49
N THR A 207 -21.42 -0.62 3.12
CA THR A 207 -22.08 -1.38 4.19
C THR A 207 -22.43 -0.50 5.37
N LYS A 208 -23.68 -0.63 5.83
CA LYS A 208 -24.15 -0.03 7.09
C LYS A 208 -24.30 -1.08 8.20
N LYS A 209 -23.84 -2.30 7.96
CA LYS A 209 -23.87 -3.37 8.97
C LYS A 209 -22.70 -3.15 9.92
N PRO A 210 -22.95 -3.04 11.25
CA PRO A 210 -21.85 -2.94 12.22
C PRO A 210 -21.04 -4.24 12.32
N TYR A 211 -21.60 -5.36 11.85
CA TYR A 211 -20.95 -6.65 11.91
C TYR A 211 -21.13 -7.45 10.64
N THR A 212 -20.08 -8.17 10.27
CA THR A 212 -20.12 -9.25 9.27
C THR A 212 -20.01 -10.59 9.98
N ILE A 213 -20.93 -11.52 9.67
CA ILE A 213 -20.98 -12.84 10.30
C ILE A 213 -20.48 -13.92 9.35
N ILE A 214 -19.46 -14.66 9.78
CA ILE A 214 -18.91 -15.80 9.06
C ILE A 214 -19.38 -17.08 9.76
N GLU A 215 -20.02 -17.96 9.01
CA GLU A 215 -20.36 -19.31 9.46
C GLU A 215 -19.63 -20.35 8.61
N ILE A 216 -18.91 -21.27 9.26
CA ILE A 216 -18.22 -22.39 8.61
C ILE A 216 -18.84 -23.70 9.07
N VAL A 217 -19.43 -24.41 8.12
CA VAL A 217 -20.12 -25.69 8.34
C VAL A 217 -19.27 -26.83 7.82
N MET A 218 -19.05 -27.85 8.64
CA MET A 218 -18.36 -29.08 8.26
C MET A 218 -19.39 -30.18 8.01
N TYR A 219 -19.37 -30.78 6.81
CA TYR A 219 -20.31 -31.83 6.43
C TYR A 219 -19.63 -33.19 6.25
N ASP A 220 -20.37 -34.25 6.56
CA ASP A 220 -20.12 -35.60 6.05
C ASP A 220 -21.06 -35.85 4.88
N TYR A 221 -20.51 -36.26 3.74
CA TYR A 221 -21.32 -36.54 2.56
C TYR A 221 -21.88 -37.96 2.61
N ASP A 222 -23.21 -38.05 2.59
CA ASP A 222 -23.94 -39.31 2.61
C ASP A 222 -24.26 -39.80 1.19
N ILE A 223 -23.82 -41.01 0.86
CA ILE A 223 -24.14 -41.65 -0.42
C ILE A 223 -25.65 -41.98 -0.52
N PHE A 224 -26.34 -42.13 0.61
CA PHE A 224 -27.77 -42.41 0.70
C PHE A 224 -28.44 -41.58 1.82
N GLY A 225 -28.78 -40.32 1.56
CA GLY A 225 -29.47 -39.49 2.54
C GLY A 225 -29.26 -37.99 2.34
N SER A 226 -29.56 -37.23 3.38
CA SER A 226 -29.15 -35.83 3.53
C SER A 226 -27.80 -35.77 4.23
N ASN A 227 -26.86 -34.99 3.72
CA ASN A 227 -25.53 -34.84 4.31
C ASN A 227 -25.62 -34.42 5.79
N ASP A 228 -24.94 -35.16 6.65
CA ASP A 228 -24.88 -34.88 8.07
C ASP A 228 -23.90 -33.75 8.42
N ILE A 229 -24.32 -32.86 9.32
CA ILE A 229 -23.41 -31.86 9.90
C ILE A 229 -22.50 -32.55 10.92
N ILE A 230 -21.20 -32.34 10.75
CA ILE A 230 -20.17 -32.72 11.71
C ILE A 230 -20.08 -31.59 12.74
N ASP A 231 -20.58 -31.86 13.93
CA ASP A 231 -20.52 -30.92 15.05
C ASP A 231 -19.08 -30.61 15.46
N ILE A 232 -18.65 -29.38 15.15
CA ILE A 232 -17.35 -28.80 15.50
C ILE A 232 -17.46 -27.73 16.60
N ASN A 233 -18.64 -27.47 17.16
CA ASN A 233 -18.85 -26.45 18.17
C ASN A 233 -19.01 -27.07 19.57
N LYS A 234 -18.42 -26.44 20.59
CA LYS A 234 -18.50 -26.89 21.97
C LYS A 234 -19.84 -26.55 22.63
N GLU A 235 -20.54 -25.53 22.14
CA GLU A 235 -21.86 -25.15 22.64
C GLU A 235 -22.92 -26.12 22.13
N ASN A 236 -23.61 -26.81 23.04
CA ASN A 236 -24.60 -27.84 22.70
C ASN A 236 -25.76 -27.37 21.78
N SER A 237 -25.97 -26.06 21.61
CA SER A 237 -27.01 -25.48 20.75
C SER A 237 -26.51 -25.07 19.36
N LYS A 238 -25.21 -25.20 19.09
CA LYS A 238 -24.57 -24.87 17.82
C LYS A 238 -23.76 -26.06 17.33
N THR A 239 -23.53 -26.16 16.04
CA THR A 239 -22.72 -27.24 15.44
C THR A 239 -21.60 -26.73 14.55
N THR A 240 -21.57 -25.42 14.31
CA THR A 240 -20.77 -24.73 13.30
C THR A 240 -19.84 -23.72 13.94
N LEU A 241 -18.77 -23.35 13.25
CA LEU A 241 -17.96 -22.20 13.65
C LEU A 241 -18.71 -20.92 13.27
N ILE A 242 -18.83 -19.98 14.20
CA ILE A 242 -19.42 -18.66 13.96
C ILE A 242 -18.41 -17.63 14.44
N ILE A 243 -18.02 -16.72 13.54
CA ILE A 243 -17.11 -15.61 13.82
C ILE A 243 -17.84 -14.32 13.45
N GLN A 244 -17.66 -13.31 14.28
CA GLN A 244 -18.22 -11.98 14.10
C GLN A 244 -17.05 -11.02 13.94
N ILE A 245 -17.06 -10.27 12.84
CA ILE A 245 -16.15 -9.16 12.56
C ILE A 245 -16.90 -7.88 12.91
N ASP A 246 -16.29 -7.01 13.71
CA ASP A 246 -16.72 -5.62 13.89
C ASP A 246 -16.18 -4.79 12.73
N ASN A 247 -17.07 -4.37 11.84
CA ASN A 247 -16.70 -3.65 10.62
C ASN A 247 -16.19 -2.24 10.93
N LYS A 248 -16.57 -1.66 12.07
CA LYS A 248 -16.14 -0.32 12.43
C LYS A 248 -14.75 -0.33 13.06
N GLU A 249 -14.51 -1.27 13.96
CA GLU A 249 -13.26 -1.33 14.72
C GLU A 249 -12.22 -2.26 14.05
N ASN A 250 -12.58 -2.91 12.93
CA ASN A 250 -11.76 -3.89 12.22
C ASN A 250 -11.14 -4.95 13.15
N ILE A 251 -11.98 -5.53 14.02
CA ILE A 251 -11.58 -6.57 14.99
C ILE A 251 -12.51 -7.78 14.91
N MET A 252 -12.02 -8.93 15.39
CA MET A 252 -12.81 -10.16 15.48
C MET A 252 -12.46 -10.98 16.72
N ASP A 253 -13.42 -11.79 17.15
CA ASP A 253 -13.23 -12.75 18.24
C ASP A 253 -12.79 -14.13 17.72
N GLY A 254 -11.56 -14.51 18.06
CA GLY A 254 -11.09 -15.91 18.03
C GLY A 254 -10.37 -16.37 16.77
N THR A 255 -9.15 -16.86 16.94
CA THR A 255 -8.35 -17.57 15.93
C THR A 255 -7.85 -18.91 16.47
N GLY A 256 -7.46 -19.83 15.58
CA GLY A 256 -6.75 -21.05 15.94
C GLY A 256 -7.56 -22.31 15.70
N PHE A 257 -8.43 -22.72 16.62
CA PHE A 257 -9.23 -23.93 16.44
C PHE A 257 -10.58 -23.92 17.17
N ILE A 258 -11.51 -24.72 16.66
CA ILE A 258 -12.78 -25.06 17.30
C ILE A 258 -12.95 -26.58 17.36
N GLU A 259 -13.53 -27.08 18.44
CA GLU A 259 -13.73 -28.52 18.68
C GLU A 259 -15.11 -28.77 19.30
N GLY A 260 -15.87 -29.65 18.64
CA GLY A 260 -17.19 -30.09 19.07
C GLY A 260 -17.24 -31.60 19.34
N SER A 261 -18.45 -32.15 19.43
CA SER A 261 -18.62 -33.56 19.80
C SER A 261 -18.23 -34.54 18.68
N LYS A 262 -18.17 -34.08 17.42
CA LYS A 262 -17.93 -34.93 16.25
C LYS A 262 -16.74 -34.52 15.40
N GLY A 263 -16.24 -33.29 15.54
CA GLY A 263 -15.12 -32.82 14.76
C GLY A 263 -14.31 -31.73 15.41
N LYS A 264 -13.19 -31.42 14.76
CA LYS A 264 -12.27 -30.36 15.11
C LYS A 264 -11.77 -29.69 13.84
N LEU A 265 -11.76 -28.36 13.81
CA LEU A 265 -11.29 -27.54 12.71
C LEU A 265 -10.24 -26.56 13.24
N TRP A 266 -9.10 -26.49 12.57
CA TRP A 266 -8.10 -25.46 12.75
C TRP A 266 -8.22 -24.46 11.60
N TYR A 267 -8.24 -23.18 11.94
CA TYR A 267 -8.49 -22.11 11.00
C TYR A 267 -7.79 -20.82 11.45
N ASP A 268 -7.60 -19.92 10.49
CA ASP A 268 -7.22 -18.54 10.72
C ASP A 268 -8.15 -17.63 9.92
N ILE A 269 -8.43 -16.44 10.45
CA ILE A 269 -9.10 -15.37 9.72
C ILE A 269 -8.25 -14.12 9.87
N ILE A 270 -7.98 -13.47 8.75
CA ILE A 270 -7.07 -12.34 8.70
C ILE A 270 -7.79 -11.16 8.08
N LEU A 271 -8.01 -10.12 8.88
CA LEU A 271 -8.60 -8.87 8.45
C LEU A 271 -7.61 -8.04 7.61
N SER A 272 -8.11 -7.10 6.81
CA SER A 272 -7.34 -6.07 6.13
C SER A 272 -6.64 -5.14 7.12
N GLU A 273 -5.61 -4.44 6.64
CA GLU A 273 -4.77 -3.56 7.45
C GLU A 273 -5.33 -2.14 7.44
N GLU A 274 -5.20 -1.45 8.57
CA GLU A 274 -5.42 0.00 8.63
C GLU A 274 -4.35 0.73 7.79
N THR A 275 -4.81 1.57 6.87
CA THR A 275 -3.97 2.43 6.03
C THR A 275 -3.30 3.53 6.85
N LYS A 276 -3.94 4.00 7.94
CA LYS A 276 -3.38 4.99 8.88
C LYS A 276 -3.30 4.46 10.32
N SER A 277 -2.08 4.14 10.73
CA SER A 277 -1.66 3.97 12.12
C SER A 277 -0.98 5.25 12.59
N SER A 278 -1.28 5.69 13.82
CA SER A 278 -0.75 6.87 14.55
C SER A 278 0.56 7.46 14.01
N ASP A 279 0.67 8.80 13.92
CA ASP A 279 1.82 9.61 13.45
C ASP A 279 3.24 9.11 13.81
N GLU A 280 3.42 8.25 14.82
CA GLU A 280 4.71 7.68 15.21
C GLU A 280 5.11 6.39 14.46
N ASN A 281 4.16 5.52 14.06
CA ASN A 281 4.49 4.23 13.45
C ASN A 281 3.48 3.79 12.40
N ILE A 282 3.97 3.15 11.34
CA ILE A 282 3.24 2.46 10.29
C ILE A 282 3.18 0.97 10.63
N ASN A 283 1.98 0.45 10.90
CA ASN A 283 1.79 -0.98 11.16
C ASN A 283 1.57 -1.72 9.83
N ARG A 284 2.26 -2.85 9.65
CA ARG A 284 2.11 -3.73 8.49
C ARG A 284 1.93 -5.18 8.89
N ILE A 285 1.12 -5.89 8.12
CA ILE A 285 0.92 -7.33 8.21
C ILE A 285 1.37 -7.97 6.89
N TYR A 286 2.12 -9.04 7.02
CA TYR A 286 2.59 -9.81 5.90
C TYR A 286 2.09 -11.23 6.00
N LYS A 287 1.67 -11.79 4.86
CA LYS A 287 1.01 -13.09 4.77
C LYS A 287 1.61 -13.88 3.61
N TRP A 288 1.94 -15.15 3.82
CA TRP A 288 2.40 -16.01 2.73
C TRP A 288 2.20 -17.48 3.02
N PHE A 289 2.06 -18.28 1.96
CA PHE A 289 2.00 -19.74 2.05
C PHE A 289 3.35 -20.35 1.73
N PHE A 290 3.89 -21.17 2.64
CA PHE A 290 5.14 -21.88 2.41
C PHE A 290 5.17 -23.22 3.15
N SER A 291 5.65 -24.26 2.47
CA SER A 291 5.82 -25.61 3.03
C SER A 291 4.54 -26.14 3.73
N ASN A 292 3.37 -25.95 3.11
CA ASN A 292 2.05 -26.33 3.64
C ASN A 292 1.66 -25.63 4.96
N ASN A 293 2.17 -24.42 5.20
CA ASN A 293 1.74 -23.59 6.32
C ASN A 293 1.42 -22.20 5.78
N HIS A 294 0.36 -21.59 6.31
CA HIS A 294 0.12 -20.17 6.18
C HIS A 294 0.93 -19.45 7.27
N TRP A 295 1.60 -18.39 6.87
CA TRP A 295 2.46 -17.59 7.73
C TRP A 295 1.91 -16.18 7.80
N LYS A 296 2.05 -15.59 8.98
CA LYS A 296 1.69 -14.21 9.27
C LYS A 296 2.82 -13.58 10.07
N LEU A 297 3.19 -12.36 9.72
CA LEU A 297 4.14 -11.54 10.48
C LEU A 297 3.60 -10.11 10.53
N SER A 298 3.50 -9.55 11.74
CA SER A 298 3.12 -8.16 11.93
C SER A 298 4.35 -7.37 12.37
N MET A 299 4.51 -6.16 11.84
CA MET A 299 5.61 -5.26 12.17
C MET A 299 5.09 -3.83 12.35
N SER A 300 5.73 -3.09 13.26
CA SER A 300 5.53 -1.66 13.44
C SER A 300 6.81 -0.95 12.97
N ILE A 301 6.69 -0.13 11.94
CA ILE A 301 7.79 0.57 11.28
C ILE A 301 7.68 2.06 11.67
N PRO A 302 8.69 2.69 12.29
CA PRO A 302 8.60 4.10 12.65
C PRO A 302 8.39 4.97 11.41
N SER A 303 7.37 5.86 11.43
CA SER A 303 7.00 6.69 10.27
C SER A 303 8.18 7.53 9.79
N ASP A 304 8.93 8.16 10.71
CA ASP A 304 10.15 8.90 10.40
C ASP A 304 11.19 8.07 9.64
N THR A 305 11.30 6.76 9.90
CA THR A 305 12.28 5.92 9.20
C THR A 305 11.89 5.75 7.74
N TYR A 306 10.61 5.48 7.48
CA TYR A 306 10.07 5.42 6.12
C TYR A 306 10.23 6.77 5.40
N GLU A 307 9.79 7.87 6.02
CA GLU A 307 9.85 9.22 5.44
C GLU A 307 11.29 9.65 5.13
N ASN A 308 12.26 9.30 5.97
CA ASN A 308 13.66 9.61 5.73
C ASN A 308 14.20 8.91 4.47
N TYR A 309 13.79 7.66 4.21
CA TYR A 309 14.18 6.94 3.01
C TYR A 309 13.39 7.42 1.79
N ALA A 310 12.08 7.62 1.90
CA ALA A 310 11.23 8.12 0.82
C ALA A 310 11.67 9.51 0.32
N ASN A 311 11.96 10.42 1.25
CA ASN A 311 12.38 11.79 0.95
C ASN A 311 13.90 11.97 0.80
N ALA A 312 14.66 10.88 0.72
CA ALA A 312 16.10 10.96 0.56
C ALA A 312 16.46 11.64 -0.76
N ASN A 313 17.25 12.72 -0.70
CA ASN A 313 17.76 13.40 -1.90
C ASN A 313 18.91 12.60 -2.53
N ILE A 314 18.57 11.51 -3.18
CA ILE A 314 19.45 10.58 -3.87
C ILE A 314 18.93 10.29 -5.27
N ASP A 315 19.79 9.74 -6.11
CA ASP A 315 19.43 9.34 -7.46
C ASP A 315 18.80 7.94 -7.45
N ARG A 316 17.54 7.88 -7.89
CA ARG A 316 16.67 6.71 -7.92
C ARG A 316 16.86 5.81 -9.15
N SER A 317 17.89 6.06 -9.97
CA SER A 317 18.27 5.23 -11.14
C SER A 317 19.77 4.91 -11.12
N PRO A 318 20.27 4.22 -10.06
CA PRO A 318 21.70 4.02 -9.81
C PRO A 318 22.45 3.25 -10.91
N GLN A 319 21.76 2.44 -11.72
CA GLN A 319 22.33 1.65 -12.81
C GLN A 319 22.96 2.50 -13.93
N ASP A 320 22.52 3.75 -14.08
CA ASP A 320 22.98 4.69 -15.11
C ASP A 320 24.07 5.65 -14.61
N GLN A 321 24.45 5.53 -13.33
CA GLN A 321 25.51 6.35 -12.75
C GLN A 321 26.93 5.99 -13.24
N PRO A 322 27.92 6.89 -13.04
CA PRO A 322 29.32 6.63 -13.36
C PRO A 322 29.92 5.43 -12.60
N PHE A 323 29.47 5.18 -11.38
CA PHE A 323 29.89 4.07 -10.50
C PHE A 323 28.67 3.22 -10.11
N PRO A 324 28.08 2.50 -11.07
CA PRO A 324 26.74 1.94 -10.89
C PRO A 324 26.75 0.73 -9.97
N ASN A 325 27.86 -0.01 -9.85
CA ASN A 325 27.93 -1.14 -8.91
C ASN A 325 27.84 -0.64 -7.46
N GLU A 326 28.63 0.37 -7.11
CA GLU A 326 28.65 0.98 -5.79
C GLU A 326 27.32 1.68 -5.49
N ALA A 327 26.73 2.36 -6.49
CA ALA A 327 25.44 3.02 -6.34
C ALA A 327 24.30 2.00 -6.11
N MET A 328 24.25 0.92 -6.89
CA MET A 328 23.23 -0.14 -6.70
C MET A 328 23.42 -0.88 -5.36
N ALA A 329 24.66 -1.16 -4.96
CA ALA A 329 24.95 -1.80 -3.67
C ALA A 329 24.48 -0.95 -2.48
N ALA A 330 24.56 0.38 -2.58
CA ALA A 330 24.16 1.29 -1.51
C ALA A 330 22.66 1.26 -1.16
N TYR A 331 21.81 0.71 -2.03
CA TYR A 331 20.40 0.47 -1.74
C TYR A 331 20.15 -0.71 -0.81
N VAL A 332 21.13 -1.60 -0.65
CA VAL A 332 21.04 -2.74 0.25
C VAL A 332 21.37 -2.30 1.67
N THR A 333 20.35 -2.00 2.48
CA THR A 333 20.49 -1.44 3.83
C THR A 333 20.32 -2.50 4.93
N SER A 334 21.16 -3.54 4.89
CA SER A 334 21.12 -4.67 5.85
C SER A 334 21.44 -4.29 7.31
N ASN A 335 22.05 -3.12 7.53
CA ASN A 335 22.37 -2.57 8.84
C ASN A 335 21.25 -1.72 9.44
N GLU A 336 20.17 -1.45 8.69
CA GLU A 336 19.01 -0.73 9.18
C GLU A 336 18.29 -1.54 10.27
N LYS A 337 17.95 -0.91 11.38
CA LYS A 337 17.40 -1.60 12.55
C LYS A 337 16.09 -2.32 12.21
N VAL A 338 15.23 -1.66 11.43
CA VAL A 338 13.96 -2.25 10.97
C VAL A 338 14.22 -3.54 10.19
N ILE A 339 15.23 -3.55 9.31
CA ILE A 339 15.58 -4.72 8.49
C ILE A 339 16.18 -5.84 9.35
N ILE A 340 17.05 -5.51 10.30
CA ILE A 340 17.63 -6.50 11.23
C ILE A 340 16.54 -7.17 12.07
N ASP A 341 15.64 -6.39 12.66
CA ASP A 341 14.55 -6.89 13.48
C ASP A 341 13.61 -7.78 12.65
N PHE A 342 13.27 -7.33 11.44
CA PHE A 342 12.41 -8.08 10.51
C PHE A 342 13.03 -9.41 10.09
N ALA A 343 14.29 -9.38 9.66
CA ALA A 343 15.05 -10.55 9.28
C ALA A 343 15.15 -11.55 10.44
N THR A 344 15.38 -11.05 11.65
CA THR A 344 15.45 -11.87 12.87
C THR A 344 14.12 -12.58 13.14
N GLU A 345 12.98 -11.90 13.00
CA GLU A 345 11.67 -12.52 13.21
C GLU A 345 11.36 -13.59 12.15
N LEU A 346 11.65 -13.32 10.87
CA LEU A 346 11.55 -14.34 9.82
C LEU A 346 12.42 -15.57 10.14
N LYS A 347 13.65 -15.36 10.62
CA LYS A 347 14.54 -16.44 11.03
C LYS A 347 13.96 -17.23 12.21
N ASN A 348 13.40 -16.55 13.23
CA ASN A 348 12.76 -17.20 14.38
C ASN A 348 11.60 -18.10 13.95
N LEU A 349 10.76 -17.63 13.03
CA LEU A 349 9.66 -18.41 12.44
C LEU A 349 10.18 -19.70 11.76
N ALA A 350 11.24 -19.59 10.96
CA ALA A 350 11.88 -20.73 10.30
C ALA A 350 12.52 -21.72 11.29
N ASP A 351 13.25 -21.20 12.28
CA ASP A 351 13.93 -21.99 13.33
C ASP A 351 12.92 -22.77 14.18
N ASN A 352 11.77 -22.19 14.49
CA ASN A 352 10.68 -22.85 15.21
C ASN A 352 10.13 -24.09 14.46
N LYS A 353 10.15 -24.07 13.11
CA LYS A 353 9.84 -25.24 12.27
C LYS A 353 11.07 -26.12 11.99
N LYS A 354 12.25 -25.74 12.49
CA LYS A 354 13.53 -26.43 12.28
C LYS A 354 13.90 -26.51 10.80
N PHE A 355 13.64 -25.45 10.04
CA PHE A 355 14.09 -25.35 8.66
C PHE A 355 15.62 -25.35 8.61
N ASN A 356 16.17 -26.05 7.62
CA ASN A 356 17.59 -26.00 7.31
C ASN A 356 17.91 -24.72 6.50
N ILE A 357 19.19 -24.44 6.28
CA ILE A 357 19.64 -23.19 5.64
C ILE A 357 18.97 -22.91 4.27
N ILE A 358 18.88 -23.91 3.39
CA ILE A 358 18.24 -23.75 2.07
C ILE A 358 16.72 -23.58 2.18
N THR A 359 16.08 -24.24 3.16
CA THR A 359 14.64 -24.11 3.38
C THR A 359 14.31 -22.75 4.00
N THR A 360 15.15 -22.24 4.90
CA THR A 360 15.04 -20.89 5.46
C THR A 360 15.22 -19.83 4.38
N ALA A 361 16.21 -19.98 3.50
CA ALA A 361 16.43 -19.05 2.39
C ALA A 361 15.25 -19.02 1.40
N ASN A 362 14.68 -20.20 1.05
CA ASN A 362 13.47 -20.27 0.22
C ASN A 362 12.20 -19.78 0.94
N PHE A 363 12.13 -19.94 2.25
CA PHE A 363 11.03 -19.42 3.07
C PHE A 363 10.98 -17.89 3.05
N ILE A 364 12.14 -17.24 3.20
CA ILE A 364 12.28 -15.78 3.11
C ILE A 364 12.09 -15.32 1.66
N LEU A 365 12.60 -16.05 0.67
CA LEU A 365 12.36 -15.75 -0.74
C LEU A 365 10.86 -15.76 -1.06
N ARG A 366 10.13 -16.75 -0.55
CA ARG A 366 8.68 -16.85 -0.71
C ARG A 366 7.95 -15.68 -0.05
N PHE A 367 8.43 -15.20 1.10
CA PHE A 367 7.88 -14.03 1.74
C PHE A 367 7.93 -12.82 0.78
N VAL A 368 9.11 -12.52 0.22
CA VAL A 368 9.30 -11.39 -0.71
C VAL A 368 8.44 -11.56 -1.97
N GLN A 369 8.50 -12.73 -2.62
CA GLN A 369 7.74 -13.06 -3.83
C GLN A 369 6.22 -12.92 -3.71
N VAL A 370 5.69 -12.91 -2.49
CA VAL A 370 4.25 -12.85 -2.21
C VAL A 370 3.83 -11.50 -1.65
N ASN A 371 4.70 -10.85 -0.86
CA ASN A 371 4.34 -9.62 -0.14
C ASN A 371 4.86 -8.34 -0.82
N VAL A 372 5.62 -8.47 -1.90
CA VAL A 372 5.91 -7.37 -2.81
C VAL A 372 5.08 -7.59 -4.07
N GLN A 373 3.97 -6.86 -4.17
CA GLN A 373 3.14 -6.85 -5.36
C GLN A 373 3.92 -6.22 -6.51
N TYR A 374 4.07 -6.97 -7.61
CA TYR A 374 4.79 -6.47 -8.77
C TYR A 374 4.04 -5.30 -9.40
N THR A 375 4.60 -4.10 -9.28
CA THR A 375 4.05 -2.85 -9.81
C THR A 375 5.18 -2.06 -10.46
N LEU A 376 4.97 -1.61 -11.69
CA LEU A 376 5.98 -0.83 -12.41
C LEU A 376 6.08 0.59 -11.85
N ASP A 377 7.28 1.19 -11.89
CA ASP A 377 7.49 2.56 -11.38
C ASP A 377 6.66 3.63 -12.07
N ASN A 378 6.32 3.44 -13.35
CA ASN A 378 5.46 4.37 -14.07
C ASN A 378 4.01 4.31 -13.58
N GLU A 379 3.61 3.20 -12.96
CA GLU A 379 2.29 3.01 -12.36
C GLU A 379 2.29 3.44 -10.88
N SER A 380 3.36 3.13 -10.13
CA SER A 380 3.44 3.43 -8.69
C SER A 380 3.98 4.82 -8.36
N GLN A 381 4.93 5.34 -9.14
CA GLN A 381 5.67 6.59 -8.88
C GLN A 381 5.52 7.62 -10.01
N GLY A 382 4.85 7.27 -11.11
CA GLY A 382 4.66 8.15 -12.26
C GLY A 382 5.96 8.48 -13.03
N CYS A 383 7.04 7.73 -12.80
CA CYS A 383 8.33 7.94 -13.44
C CYS A 383 8.85 6.67 -14.12
N ILE A 384 9.93 6.77 -14.89
CA ILE A 384 10.43 5.62 -15.66
C ILE A 384 11.10 4.58 -14.74
N GLU A 385 11.75 5.05 -13.68
CA GLU A 385 12.56 4.22 -12.79
C GLU A 385 12.65 4.88 -11.40
N TYR A 386 12.42 4.09 -10.35
CA TYR A 386 12.47 4.51 -8.97
C TYR A 386 12.92 3.35 -8.06
N TRP A 387 14.22 3.28 -7.76
CA TRP A 387 14.73 2.28 -6.83
C TRP A 387 14.30 2.61 -5.40
N LYS A 388 13.57 1.70 -4.77
CA LYS A 388 13.15 1.78 -3.37
C LYS A 388 14.20 1.20 -2.44
N PHE A 389 14.32 1.79 -1.25
CA PHE A 389 14.99 1.13 -0.14
C PHE A 389 14.13 0.02 0.45
N PRO A 390 14.74 -0.98 1.12
CA PRO A 390 14.01 -2.07 1.78
C PRO A 390 12.87 -1.63 2.70
N VAL A 391 13.04 -0.50 3.42
CA VAL A 391 12.00 0.04 4.31
C VAL A 391 10.80 0.56 3.51
N GLU A 392 11.03 1.26 2.40
CA GLU A 392 9.97 1.70 1.48
C GLU A 392 9.22 0.48 0.94
N THR A 393 9.93 -0.54 0.41
CA THR A 393 9.29 -1.76 -0.11
C THR A 393 8.49 -2.51 0.95
N LEU A 394 8.96 -2.57 2.20
CA LEU A 394 8.22 -3.17 3.31
C LEU A 394 6.93 -2.40 3.63
N VAL A 395 6.97 -1.06 3.59
CA VAL A 395 5.80 -0.21 3.87
C VAL A 395 4.83 -0.24 2.70
N ASP A 396 5.29 -0.08 1.48
CA ASP A 396 4.43 0.05 0.30
C ASP A 396 3.87 -1.30 -0.16
N LYS A 397 4.56 -2.39 0.18
CA LYS A 397 4.22 -3.78 -0.22
C LYS A 397 4.10 -3.95 -1.73
N ASN A 398 4.74 -3.06 -2.49
CA ASN A 398 4.79 -3.07 -3.94
C ASN A 398 6.17 -2.60 -4.44
N GLY A 399 6.45 -2.93 -5.69
CA GLY A 399 7.70 -2.61 -6.37
C GLY A 399 7.96 -3.63 -7.48
N ASP A 400 8.98 -3.40 -8.30
CA ASP A 400 9.29 -4.28 -9.42
C ASP A 400 10.54 -5.15 -9.15
N CYS A 401 11.41 -5.33 -10.16
CA CYS A 401 12.49 -6.32 -10.06
C CYS A 401 13.60 -5.89 -9.09
N GLU A 402 13.99 -4.62 -9.11
CA GLU A 402 15.03 -4.09 -8.23
C GLU A 402 14.56 -4.04 -6.78
N ASP A 403 13.36 -3.56 -6.51
CA ASP A 403 12.84 -3.35 -5.16
C ASP A 403 12.74 -4.68 -4.41
N SER A 404 12.17 -5.68 -5.08
CA SER A 404 12.06 -7.04 -4.53
C SER A 404 13.44 -7.69 -4.33
N ALA A 405 14.38 -7.48 -5.25
CA ALA A 405 15.74 -8.00 -5.15
C ALA A 405 16.53 -7.33 -4.01
N ILE A 406 16.44 -6.01 -3.86
CA ILE A 406 17.09 -5.21 -2.83
C ILE A 406 16.55 -5.59 -1.44
N LEU A 407 15.23 -5.73 -1.29
CA LEU A 407 14.62 -6.19 -0.04
C LEU A 407 15.11 -7.58 0.34
N TYR A 408 15.06 -8.54 -0.60
CA TYR A 408 15.52 -9.90 -0.33
C TYR A 408 17.02 -9.93 0.03
N ALA A 409 17.85 -9.23 -0.73
CA ALA A 409 19.29 -9.15 -0.47
C ALA A 409 19.60 -8.56 0.91
N SER A 410 18.91 -7.47 1.29
CA SER A 410 19.10 -6.81 2.59
C SER A 410 18.73 -7.71 3.77
N ILE A 411 17.61 -8.44 3.66
CA ILE A 411 17.20 -9.41 4.69
C ILE A 411 18.24 -10.54 4.81
N MET A 412 18.69 -11.09 3.68
CA MET A 412 19.62 -12.22 3.68
C MET A 412 21.00 -11.82 4.19
N ASP A 413 21.52 -10.66 3.80
CA ASP A 413 22.78 -10.11 4.31
C ASP A 413 22.70 -9.79 5.81
N ALA A 414 21.57 -9.22 6.29
CA ALA A 414 21.35 -8.99 7.72
C ALA A 414 21.37 -10.29 8.56
N LEU A 415 21.02 -11.43 7.94
CA LEU A 415 21.13 -12.76 8.56
C LEU A 415 22.52 -13.39 8.44
N GLY A 416 23.46 -12.71 7.80
CA GLY A 416 24.85 -13.15 7.61
C GLY A 416 25.05 -14.13 6.46
N TYR A 417 24.14 -14.16 5.48
CA TYR A 417 24.40 -14.85 4.22
C TYR A 417 25.36 -14.01 3.37
N ASP A 418 26.19 -14.67 2.56
CA ASP A 418 27.00 -13.99 1.55
C ASP A 418 26.15 -13.83 0.28
N VAL A 419 25.90 -12.58 -0.10
CA VAL A 419 24.87 -12.18 -1.07
C VAL A 419 25.47 -11.22 -2.10
N VAL A 420 25.02 -11.33 -3.35
CA VAL A 420 25.33 -10.40 -4.44
C VAL A 420 24.05 -10.04 -5.19
N LEU A 421 23.99 -8.86 -5.79
CA LEU A 421 22.97 -8.54 -6.79
C LEU A 421 23.47 -8.97 -8.18
N LEU A 422 22.55 -9.49 -9.00
CA LEU A 422 22.81 -9.98 -10.35
C LEU A 422 22.01 -9.14 -11.34
N PHE A 423 22.68 -8.19 -12.00
CA PHE A 423 22.02 -7.32 -12.98
C PHE A 423 22.12 -7.91 -14.39
N TYR A 424 20.99 -8.27 -14.98
CA TYR A 424 20.87 -8.77 -16.34
C TYR A 424 20.39 -7.67 -17.28
N LYS A 425 20.85 -7.70 -18.54
CA LYS A 425 20.27 -6.91 -19.63
C LYS A 425 19.51 -7.84 -20.54
N LEU A 426 18.21 -7.65 -20.66
CA LEU A 426 17.38 -8.49 -21.52
C LEU A 426 17.58 -8.06 -22.98
N GLU A 427 17.79 -9.03 -23.89
CA GLU A 427 18.12 -8.72 -25.29
C GLU A 427 16.92 -8.17 -26.07
N ASP A 428 15.70 -8.56 -25.68
CA ASP A 428 14.46 -8.28 -26.41
C ASP A 428 13.66 -7.09 -25.84
N LYS A 429 14.03 -6.60 -24.66
CA LYS A 429 13.43 -5.43 -24.00
C LYS A 429 14.59 -4.50 -23.68
N ASN A 430 14.51 -3.22 -24.02
CA ASN A 430 15.54 -2.26 -23.61
C ASN A 430 15.44 -1.97 -22.09
N SER A 431 15.42 -3.02 -21.27
CA SER A 431 15.07 -3.07 -19.84
C SER A 431 16.02 -4.05 -19.14
N GLY A 432 16.38 -3.69 -17.91
CA GLY A 432 17.17 -4.53 -17.02
C GLY A 432 16.31 -5.58 -16.32
N HIS A 433 16.96 -6.56 -15.67
CA HIS A 433 16.34 -7.41 -14.66
C HIS A 433 17.33 -7.57 -13.51
N LEU A 434 16.95 -7.14 -12.32
CA LEU A 434 17.74 -7.36 -11.11
C LEU A 434 17.26 -8.63 -10.41
N ALA A 435 18.22 -9.47 -10.04
CA ALA A 435 17.98 -10.68 -9.26
C ALA A 435 19.02 -10.78 -8.14
N VAL A 436 18.88 -11.78 -7.27
CA VAL A 436 19.82 -11.99 -6.15
C VAL A 436 20.59 -13.29 -6.34
N GLY A 437 21.87 -13.28 -5.99
CA GLY A 437 22.71 -14.46 -5.87
C GLY A 437 23.08 -14.68 -4.41
N ILE A 438 22.86 -15.89 -3.88
CA ILE A 438 23.27 -16.22 -2.51
C ILE A 438 24.28 -17.37 -2.50
N HIS A 439 25.31 -17.25 -1.68
CA HIS A 439 26.27 -18.33 -1.47
C HIS A 439 25.74 -19.34 -0.45
N LEU A 440 25.73 -20.62 -0.85
CA LEU A 440 25.34 -21.74 0.01
C LEU A 440 26.27 -22.93 -0.24
N GLU A 441 26.58 -23.70 0.80
CA GLU A 441 27.29 -24.97 0.64
C GLU A 441 26.41 -26.01 -0.08
N GLY A 442 26.99 -26.73 -1.05
CA GLY A 442 26.32 -27.80 -1.79
C GLY A 442 25.93 -27.39 -3.22
N GLU A 443 25.02 -28.16 -3.83
CA GLU A 443 24.51 -27.91 -5.19
C GLU A 443 23.00 -27.69 -5.11
N HIS A 444 22.56 -26.46 -5.40
CA HIS A 444 21.16 -26.04 -5.26
C HIS A 444 20.52 -25.61 -6.58
N GLY A 445 21.18 -25.82 -7.72
CA GLY A 445 20.64 -25.54 -9.05
C GLY A 445 21.52 -24.56 -9.85
N VAL A 446 20.89 -23.65 -10.58
CA VAL A 446 21.55 -22.63 -11.39
C VAL A 446 22.28 -21.63 -10.49
N TYR A 447 23.54 -21.34 -10.83
CA TYR A 447 24.37 -20.39 -10.12
C TYR A 447 25.18 -19.54 -11.10
N VAL A 448 25.65 -18.40 -10.58
CA VAL A 448 26.72 -17.60 -11.15
C VAL A 448 27.97 -17.83 -10.28
N GLU A 449 29.13 -17.94 -10.91
CA GLU A 449 30.40 -18.10 -10.20
C GLU A 449 31.20 -16.80 -10.33
N ASP A 450 31.70 -16.30 -9.20
CA ASP A 450 32.58 -15.14 -9.11
C ASP A 450 33.69 -15.43 -8.09
N ASP A 451 34.95 -15.19 -8.47
CA ASP A 451 36.14 -15.51 -7.66
C ASP A 451 36.15 -16.91 -7.00
N GLY A 452 35.56 -17.90 -7.67
CA GLY A 452 35.47 -19.28 -7.22
C GLY A 452 34.37 -19.56 -6.18
N ILE A 453 33.55 -18.56 -5.86
CA ILE A 453 32.36 -18.66 -5.02
C ILE A 453 31.14 -18.85 -5.92
N LYS A 454 30.28 -19.81 -5.57
CA LYS A 454 29.02 -20.07 -6.26
C LYS A 454 27.89 -19.31 -5.59
N TYR A 455 27.22 -18.47 -6.35
CA TYR A 455 26.03 -17.72 -5.97
C TYR A 455 24.80 -18.29 -6.69
N PHE A 456 23.92 -18.96 -5.96
CA PHE A 456 22.71 -19.55 -6.53
C PHE A 456 21.69 -18.46 -6.85
N TYR A 457 21.11 -18.53 -8.05
CA TYR A 457 20.16 -17.55 -8.55
C TYR A 457 18.85 -17.57 -7.75
N CYS A 458 18.36 -16.41 -7.37
CA CYS A 458 17.10 -16.22 -6.65
C CYS A 458 16.22 -15.25 -7.43
N GLU A 459 15.08 -15.75 -7.93
CA GLU A 459 14.07 -14.92 -8.58
C GLU A 459 13.12 -14.32 -7.52
N THR A 460 13.06 -13.01 -7.39
CA THR A 460 12.25 -12.35 -6.35
C THR A 460 10.88 -11.89 -6.85
N THR A 461 10.70 -11.75 -8.16
CA THR A 461 9.49 -11.14 -8.75
C THR A 461 8.29 -12.09 -8.85
N THR A 462 8.50 -13.40 -8.69
CA THR A 462 7.41 -14.37 -8.83
C THR A 462 7.60 -15.60 -7.96
N SER A 463 6.49 -16.07 -7.39
CA SER A 463 6.46 -17.21 -6.48
C SER A 463 6.59 -18.58 -7.18
N GLN A 464 6.93 -18.62 -8.47
CA GLN A 464 7.07 -19.87 -9.23
C GLN A 464 8.43 -20.55 -9.05
N PHE A 465 9.44 -19.82 -8.56
CA PHE A 465 10.81 -20.28 -8.52
C PHE A 465 11.35 -20.35 -7.09
N ASN A 466 12.06 -21.44 -6.81
CA ASN A 466 12.94 -21.58 -5.65
C ASN A 466 14.37 -21.17 -6.04
N ILE A 467 15.22 -21.02 -5.04
CA ILE A 467 16.66 -20.81 -5.21
C ILE A 467 17.24 -21.87 -6.17
N GLY A 468 18.04 -21.39 -7.11
CA GLY A 468 18.68 -22.18 -8.16
C GLY A 468 17.76 -22.53 -9.34
N GLN A 469 16.55 -21.97 -9.42
CA GLN A 469 15.69 -22.07 -10.60
C GLN A 469 15.70 -20.74 -11.36
N LEU A 470 15.89 -20.82 -12.67
CA LEU A 470 16.03 -19.65 -13.55
C LEU A 470 14.77 -19.51 -14.42
N PRO A 471 14.15 -18.32 -14.50
CA PRO A 471 13.06 -18.06 -15.44
C PRO A 471 13.52 -18.24 -16.90
N PRO A 472 12.69 -18.79 -17.79
CA PRO A 472 13.06 -19.05 -19.20
C PRO A 472 13.52 -17.81 -19.99
N GLU A 473 13.06 -16.63 -19.60
CA GLU A 473 13.40 -15.33 -20.18
C GLU A 473 14.82 -14.87 -19.85
N ILE A 474 15.38 -15.32 -18.72
CA ILE A 474 16.75 -14.98 -18.32
C ILE A 474 17.72 -15.91 -19.04
N LYS A 475 18.57 -15.33 -19.88
CA LYS A 475 19.57 -16.05 -20.68
C LYS A 475 20.96 -15.50 -20.43
N GLY A 476 21.94 -16.40 -20.46
CA GLY A 476 23.35 -16.03 -20.35
C GLY A 476 23.79 -15.69 -18.93
N LYS A 477 24.85 -14.90 -18.82
CA LYS A 477 25.43 -14.44 -17.55
C LYS A 477 24.93 -13.03 -17.23
N PRO A 478 24.88 -12.64 -15.94
CA PRO A 478 24.57 -11.27 -15.59
C PRO A 478 25.59 -10.32 -16.22
N LYS A 479 25.12 -9.13 -16.58
CA LYS A 479 25.97 -8.03 -17.07
C LYS A 479 26.87 -7.51 -15.95
N ARG A 480 26.39 -7.53 -14.70
CA ARG A 480 27.14 -7.13 -13.50
C ARG A 480 26.83 -8.09 -12.35
N ILE A 481 27.87 -8.46 -11.61
CA ILE A 481 27.76 -9.05 -10.29
C ILE A 481 28.15 -7.93 -9.32
N ILE A 482 27.26 -7.58 -8.40
CA ILE A 482 27.38 -6.43 -7.53
C ILE A 482 27.50 -6.97 -6.11
N HIS A 483 28.66 -6.74 -5.49
CA HIS A 483 28.94 -7.12 -4.11
C HIS A 483 28.36 -6.07 -3.16
N ILE A 484 27.78 -6.55 -2.06
CA ILE A 484 27.11 -5.75 -1.03
C ILE A 484 28.07 -5.48 0.14
#